data_AF-Q1DF15-F1
#
_entry.id   AF-Q1DF15-F1
#
_cell.length_a   1.000
_cell.length_b   1.000
_cell.length_c   1.000
_cell.angle_alpha   90.00
_cell.angle_beta   90.00
_cell.angle_gamma   90.00
#
_symmetry.space_group_name_H-M   'P 1'
#
loop_
_entity.id
_entity.type
_entity.pdbx_description
1 polymer ?
#
loop_
_entity_poly.entity_id
_entity_poly.type
_entity_poly.pdbx_seq_one_letter_code
_entity_poly.pdbx_strand_id
1 'polypeptide(L)'
;MPSIHFKCVDHLNLHRVSDDEYESGNWVVTPADAQRLIGGMLYLHNTKSERSYFGGKIKSARQVRTNDRIPDRIVFRFVPLSEARGVRWRGIDHINAHQSGVVEDE
;
A
#
# COMPACT_ATOMS: atom_id res chain seq x y z
N MET A 1 -0.48 12.83 8.24
CA MET A 1 -1.54 11.81 8.00
C MET A 1 -0.88 10.44 7.96
N PRO A 2 -1.51 9.35 8.43
CA PRO A 2 -0.89 8.05 8.37
C PRO A 2 -0.66 7.62 6.92
N SER A 3 0.42 6.90 6.69
CA SER A 3 0.78 6.40 5.38
C SER A 3 1.37 5.00 5.42
N ILE A 4 1.36 4.32 4.28
CA ILE A 4 2.01 3.02 4.12
C ILE A 4 2.72 2.94 2.77
N HIS A 5 3.89 2.32 2.77
CA HIS A 5 4.67 2.03 1.58
C HIS A 5 4.66 0.52 1.31
N PHE A 6 4.50 0.16 0.04
CA PHE A 6 4.52 -1.23 -0.41
C PHE A 6 5.57 -1.45 -1.49
N LYS A 7 6.28 -2.57 -1.39
CA LYS A 7 7.11 -3.08 -2.48
C LYS A 7 6.20 -3.85 -3.45
N CYS A 8 5.81 -3.20 -4.53
CA CYS A 8 4.99 -3.74 -5.61
C CYS A 8 5.82 -3.73 -6.89
N VAL A 9 6.41 -4.88 -7.23
CA VAL A 9 7.27 -5.04 -8.41
C VAL A 9 6.40 -5.05 -9.67
N ASP A 10 6.79 -4.29 -10.69
CA ASP A 10 6.23 -4.34 -12.05
C ASP A 10 4.70 -4.21 -12.13
N HIS A 11 4.10 -3.43 -11.23
CA HIS A 11 2.64 -3.24 -11.17
C HIS A 11 1.82 -4.54 -11.01
N LEU A 12 2.45 -5.67 -10.68
CA LEU A 12 1.82 -7.00 -10.65
C LEU A 12 0.54 -7.07 -9.83
N ASN A 13 0.44 -6.20 -8.82
CA ASN A 13 -0.66 -6.19 -7.86
C ASN A 13 -1.48 -4.89 -7.91
N LEU A 14 -1.47 -4.14 -9.01
CA LEU A 14 -2.25 -2.92 -9.18
C LEU A 14 -3.38 -3.16 -10.18
N HIS A 15 -4.62 -3.04 -9.72
CA HIS A 15 -5.80 -3.25 -10.56
C HIS A 15 -6.63 -1.97 -10.64
N ARG A 16 -6.90 -1.48 -11.84
CA ARG A 16 -7.85 -0.38 -12.04
C ARG A 16 -9.27 -0.92 -11.89
N VAL A 17 -10.07 -0.29 -11.02
CA VAL A 17 -11.46 -0.73 -10.77
C VAL A 17 -12.48 0.21 -11.38
N SER A 18 -12.15 1.49 -11.53
CA SER A 18 -12.93 2.48 -12.27
C SER A 18 -12.00 3.53 -12.86
N ASP A 19 -12.55 4.60 -13.44
CA ASP A 19 -11.70 5.63 -14.03
C ASP A 19 -10.75 6.29 -13.02
N ASP A 20 -11.23 6.47 -11.78
CA ASP A 20 -10.55 7.22 -10.72
C ASP A 20 -10.12 6.35 -9.53
N GLU A 21 -10.33 5.03 -9.57
CA GLU A 21 -10.03 4.16 -8.44
C GLU A 21 -9.24 2.93 -8.82
N TYR A 22 -8.33 2.57 -7.92
CA TYR A 22 -7.46 1.41 -8.02
C TYR A 22 -7.57 0.56 -6.77
N GLU A 23 -7.42 -0.74 -6.95
CA GLU A 23 -7.14 -1.70 -5.89
C GLU A 23 -5.65 -2.04 -5.89
N SER A 24 -5.09 -2.09 -4.68
CA SER A 24 -3.74 -2.56 -4.43
C SER A 24 -3.67 -4.09 -4.41
N GLY A 25 -2.49 -4.62 -4.11
CA GLY A 25 -2.29 -6.04 -3.88
C GLY A 25 -2.90 -6.59 -2.61
N ASN A 26 -2.68 -7.90 -2.45
CA ASN A 26 -2.97 -8.65 -1.23
C ASN A 26 -1.80 -8.47 -0.27
N TRP A 27 -1.93 -7.58 0.71
CA TRP A 27 -0.83 -7.26 1.63
C TRP A 27 -0.98 -7.92 3.00
N VAL A 28 0.15 -8.26 3.60
CA VAL A 28 0.22 -8.69 5.01
C VAL A 28 0.15 -7.46 5.90
N VAL A 29 -1.07 -7.00 6.18
CA VAL A 29 -1.36 -5.86 7.08
C VAL A 29 -2.43 -6.29 8.07
N THR A 30 -2.33 -5.85 9.32
CA THR A 30 -3.34 -6.18 10.32
C THR A 30 -4.64 -5.40 10.04
N PRO A 31 -5.82 -5.94 10.40
CA PRO A 31 -7.07 -5.18 10.27
C PRO A 31 -7.07 -3.84 11.03
N ALA A 32 -6.39 -3.79 12.18
CA ALA A 32 -6.26 -2.57 12.98
C ALA A 32 -5.44 -1.49 12.26
N ASP A 33 -4.30 -1.86 11.67
CA ASP A 33 -3.48 -0.94 10.87
C ASP A 33 -4.20 -0.50 9.60
N ALA A 34 -4.88 -1.43 8.92
CA ALA A 34 -5.67 -1.13 7.74
C ALA A 34 -6.75 -0.08 8.03
N GLN A 35 -7.43 -0.19 9.18
CA GLN A 35 -8.43 0.77 9.60
C GLN A 35 -7.83 2.16 9.88
N ARG A 36 -6.63 2.23 10.48
CA ARG A 36 -5.91 3.49 10.74
C ARG A 36 -5.48 4.19 9.45
N LEU A 37 -5.21 3.42 8.40
CA LEU A 37 -4.75 3.93 7.11
C LEU A 37 -5.88 4.50 6.23
N ILE A 38 -7.15 4.25 6.55
CA ILE A 38 -8.27 4.81 5.78
C ILE A 38 -8.26 6.34 5.87
N GLY A 39 -8.27 7.01 4.72
CA GLY A 39 -8.10 8.46 4.60
C GLY A 39 -6.63 8.92 4.58
N GLY A 40 -5.69 8.03 4.85
CA GLY A 40 -4.25 8.23 4.70
C GLY A 40 -3.73 7.97 3.29
N MET A 41 -2.41 7.83 3.17
CA MET A 41 -1.72 7.68 1.88
C MET A 41 -1.11 6.29 1.68
N LEU A 42 -1.14 5.83 0.43
CA LEU A 42 -0.51 4.59 -0.02
C LEU A 42 0.54 4.91 -1.09
N TYR A 43 1.72 4.34 -0.97
CA TYR A 43 2.82 4.51 -1.92
C TYR A 43 3.32 3.16 -2.44
N LEU A 44 3.42 3.01 -3.77
CA LEU A 44 3.90 1.80 -4.43
C LEU A 44 5.30 2.03 -5.01
N HIS A 45 6.20 1.10 -4.72
CA HIS A 45 7.60 1.13 -5.13
C HIS A 45 7.99 -0.20 -5.80
N ASN A 46 8.81 -0.16 -6.87
CA ASN A 46 9.41 -1.40 -7.42
C ASN A 46 10.43 -1.98 -6.43
N THR A 47 11.29 -1.11 -5.89
CA THR A 47 12.26 -1.43 -4.85
C THR A 47 12.21 -0.37 -3.73
N LYS A 48 12.63 -0.72 -2.51
CA LYS A 48 12.60 0.24 -1.38
C LYS A 48 13.59 1.40 -1.54
N SER A 49 14.65 1.19 -2.32
CA SER A 49 15.63 2.23 -2.69
C SER A 49 15.09 3.21 -3.71
N GLU A 50 14.09 2.81 -4.49
CA GLU A 50 13.44 3.66 -5.48
C GLU A 50 12.34 4.52 -4.87
N ARG A 51 12.08 5.65 -5.52
CA ARG A 51 10.94 6.49 -5.21
C ARG A 51 9.65 5.83 -5.66
N SER A 52 8.53 6.21 -5.05
CA SER A 52 7.22 5.68 -5.41
C SER A 52 6.92 6.02 -6.88
N TYR A 53 6.48 5.02 -7.64
CA TYR A 53 6.07 5.21 -9.03
C TYR A 53 4.57 5.52 -9.13
N PHE A 54 3.80 5.11 -8.12
CA PHE A 54 2.35 5.27 -8.05
C PHE A 54 1.86 5.26 -6.60
N GLY A 55 0.61 5.63 -6.40
CA GLY A 55 0.00 5.69 -5.08
C GLY A 55 -1.17 6.67 -5.03
N GLY A 56 -1.68 6.91 -3.84
CA GLY A 56 -2.76 7.87 -3.64
C GLY A 56 -3.45 7.72 -2.30
N LYS A 57 -4.65 8.30 -2.19
CA LYS A 57 -5.40 8.37 -0.94
C LYS A 57 -6.28 7.15 -0.74
N ILE A 58 -6.10 6.46 0.39
CA ILE A 58 -6.85 5.26 0.73
C ILE A 58 -8.31 5.63 1.03
N LYS A 59 -9.24 4.95 0.37
CA LYS A 59 -10.69 5.12 0.53
C LYS A 59 -11.29 4.03 1.39
N SER A 60 -10.82 2.80 1.22
CA SER A 60 -11.28 1.66 2.00
C SER A 60 -10.24 0.55 2.02
N ALA A 61 -10.44 -0.40 2.93
CA ALA A 61 -9.67 -1.63 3.03
C ALA A 61 -10.63 -2.80 3.18
N ARG A 62 -10.32 -3.93 2.56
CA ARG A 62 -11.08 -5.18 2.72
C ARG A 62 -10.15 -6.35 3.01
N GLN A 63 -10.59 -7.25 3.88
CA GLN A 63 -9.89 -8.49 4.13
C GLN A 63 -10.21 -9.50 3.04
N VAL A 64 -9.19 -10.22 2.59
CA VAL A 64 -9.31 -11.38 1.70
C VAL A 64 -8.57 -12.55 2.28
N ARG A 65 -9.05 -13.75 1.96
CA ARG A 65 -8.41 -15.00 2.32
C ARG A 65 -7.75 -15.61 1.09
N THR A 66 -6.49 -16.00 1.24
CA THR A 66 -5.67 -16.62 0.18
C THR A 66 -5.20 -18.01 0.62
N ASN A 67 -4.65 -18.79 -0.30
CA ASN A 67 -4.06 -20.09 -0.03
C ASN A 67 -2.57 -20.01 0.39
N ASP A 68 -2.07 -18.81 0.67
CA ASP A 68 -0.69 -18.58 1.12
C ASP A 68 -0.48 -19.05 2.57
N ARG A 69 0.80 -19.17 2.98
CA ARG A 69 1.21 -19.51 4.36
C ARG A 69 0.54 -18.61 5.41
N ILE A 70 0.45 -17.32 5.12
CA ILE A 70 -0.36 -16.39 5.90
C ILE A 70 -1.64 -16.20 5.07
N PRO A 71 -2.82 -16.69 5.47
CA PRO A 71 -3.99 -16.66 4.60
C PRO A 71 -4.65 -15.28 4.54
N ASP A 72 -4.64 -14.55 5.65
CA ASP A 72 -5.29 -13.25 5.77
C ASP A 72 -4.46 -12.15 5.13
N ARG A 73 -5.13 -11.37 4.28
CA ARG A 73 -4.55 -10.28 3.51
C ARG A 73 -5.49 -9.10 3.48
N ILE A 74 -4.94 -7.91 3.28
CA ILE A 74 -5.69 -6.68 3.09
C ILE A 74 -5.48 -6.18 1.67
N VAL A 75 -6.58 -5.83 1.01
CA VAL A 75 -6.60 -5.08 -0.25
C VAL A 75 -7.08 -3.67 0.05
N PHE A 76 -6.30 -2.67 -0.38
CA PHE A 76 -6.69 -1.27 -0.27
C PHE A 76 -7.30 -0.79 -1.57
N ARG A 77 -8.39 -0.03 -1.47
CA ARG A 77 -8.94 0.74 -2.58
C ARG A 77 -8.58 2.20 -2.38
N PHE A 78 -8.06 2.83 -3.42
CA PHE A 78 -7.52 4.19 -3.32
C PHE A 78 -7.75 4.99 -4.61
N VAL A 79 -7.82 6.31 -4.45
CA VAL A 79 -7.83 7.26 -5.57
C VAL A 79 -6.39 7.68 -5.83
N PRO A 80 -5.87 7.56 -7.06
CA PRO A 80 -4.49 7.89 -7.35
C PRO A 80 -4.29 9.40 -7.28
N LEU A 81 -3.15 9.84 -6.72
CA LEU A 81 -2.81 11.25 -6.61
C LEU A 81 -1.43 11.52 -7.20
N SER A 82 -1.26 12.65 -7.88
CA SER A 82 0.03 13.05 -8.48
C SER A 82 1.12 13.21 -7.42
N GLU A 83 0.77 13.77 -6.25
CA GLU A 83 1.67 13.93 -5.10
C GLU A 83 2.17 12.60 -4.50
N ALA A 84 1.52 11.48 -4.83
CA ALA A 84 1.95 10.17 -4.37
C ALA A 84 3.09 9.56 -5.20
N ARG A 85 3.55 10.26 -6.25
CA ARG A 85 4.71 9.88 -7.04
C ARG A 85 5.97 10.60 -6.54
N GLY A 86 7.11 9.92 -6.61
CA GLY A 86 8.40 10.51 -6.24
C GLY A 86 8.71 10.49 -4.74
N VAL A 87 7.86 9.87 -3.92
CA VAL A 87 8.02 9.80 -2.46
C VAL A 87 9.06 8.74 -2.10
N ARG A 88 9.93 9.03 -1.13
CA ARG A 88 10.92 8.05 -0.65
C ARG A 88 10.27 7.04 0.29
N TRP A 89 10.78 5.82 0.32
CA TRP A 89 10.37 4.83 1.31
C TRP A 89 10.59 5.35 2.73
N ARG A 90 9.61 5.17 3.61
CA ARG A 90 9.69 5.42 5.06
C ARG A 90 9.20 4.19 5.83
N GLY A 91 9.61 4.05 7.09
CA GLY A 91 9.25 2.92 7.94
C GLY A 91 10.16 1.69 7.75
N ILE A 92 9.64 0.51 8.04
CA ILE A 92 10.38 -0.77 8.05
C ILE A 92 11.03 -1.04 6.68
N ASP A 93 12.34 -1.29 6.65
CA ASP A 93 13.11 -1.41 5.40
C ASP A 93 13.97 -2.69 5.27
N HIS A 94 14.06 -3.53 6.31
CA HIS A 94 14.86 -4.76 6.28
C HIS A 94 14.56 -5.67 5.06
N ILE A 95 15.53 -6.46 4.60
CA ILE A 95 15.51 -7.13 3.29
C ILE A 95 14.20 -7.86 2.92
N ASN A 96 13.55 -8.53 3.87
CA ASN A 96 12.32 -9.30 3.67
C ASN A 96 11.00 -8.53 3.89
N ALA A 97 11.04 -7.23 4.20
CA ALA A 97 9.80 -6.46 4.36
C ALA A 97 9.20 -6.14 2.98
N HIS A 98 7.90 -6.39 2.81
CA HIS A 98 7.15 -5.99 1.61
C HIS A 98 6.28 -4.75 1.84
N GLN A 99 6.26 -4.27 3.08
CA GLN A 99 5.46 -3.14 3.55
C GLN A 99 6.21 -2.42 4.68
N SER A 100 5.95 -1.13 4.87
CA SER A 100 6.67 -0.26 5.82
C SER A 100 6.20 -0.30 7.27
N GLY A 101 5.05 -0.91 7.55
CA GLY A 101 4.21 -0.59 8.69
C GLY A 101 3.46 0.73 8.46
N VAL A 102 2.58 1.09 9.40
CA VAL A 102 1.98 2.42 9.44
C VAL A 102 3.07 3.45 9.76
N VAL A 103 3.24 4.41 8.87
CA VAL A 103 4.11 5.58 9.07
C VAL A 103 3.21 6.74 9.47
N GLU A 104 3.35 7.19 10.71
CA GLU A 104 2.72 8.43 11.17
C GLU A 104 3.55 9.62 10.63
N ASP A 105 2.89 10.69 10.18
CA ASP A 105 3.58 11.96 9.99
C ASP A 105 3.67 12.64 11.36
N GLU A 106 4.88 13.08 11.73
CA GLU A 106 5.11 13.97 12.89
C GLU A 106 4.43 15.34 12.72
#